data_AF-A0AB36PAP4-F1
#
_entry.id   AF-A0AB36PAP4-F1
#
_cell.length_a   1.000
_cell.length_b   1.000
_cell.length_c   1.000
_cell.angle_alpha   90.00
_cell.angle_beta   90.00
_cell.angle_gamma   90.00
#
_symmetry.space_group_name_H-M   'P 1'
#
loop_
_entity.id
_entity.type
_entity.pdbx_description
1 polymer ?
#
loop_
_entity_poly.entity_id
_entity_poly.type
_entity_poly.pdbx_seq_one_letter_code
_entity_poly.pdbx_strand_id
1 'polypeptide(L)' 'MHVHLVFVTRYRRQIFDHDATEKLRTYFSNVCAYFEAELVEMDGEPDHVHLLIN' A
#
# COMPACT_ATOMS: atom_id res chain seq x y z
N MET A 1 -12.66 -1.53 -13.22
CA MET A 1 -12.54 -2.77 -12.43
C MET A 1 -11.86 -2.33 -11.15
N HIS A 2 -12.25 -2.82 -9.97
CA HIS A 2 -11.62 -2.40 -8.72
C HIS A 2 -10.91 -3.58 -8.10
N VAL A 3 -9.65 -3.42 -7.71
CA VAL A 3 -8.84 -4.46 -7.08
C VAL A 3 -8.42 -3.99 -5.69
N HIS A 4 -8.66 -4.83 -4.70
CA HIS A 4 -8.20 -4.62 -3.33
C HIS A 4 -7.00 -5.54 -3.05
N LEU A 5 -5.83 -4.95 -2.83
CA LEU A 5 -4.59 -5.67 -2.51
C LEU A 5 -4.23 -5.45 -1.04
N VAL A 6 -3.77 -6.51 -0.38
CA VAL A 6 -3.29 -6.44 1.00
C VAL A 6 -1.86 -6.98 1.05
N PHE A 7 -0.93 -6.14 1.48
CA PHE A 7 0.47 -6.53 1.71
C PHE A 7 0.72 -6.66 3.20
N VAL A 8 1.17 -7.83 3.63
CA VAL A 8 1.41 -8.15 5.05
C VAL A 8 2.90 -8.33 5.28
N THR A 9 3.41 -7.81 6.39
CA THR A 9 4.81 -7.98 6.76
C THR A 9 5.11 -9.46 7.06
N ARG A 10 6.37 -9.85 6.85
CA ARG A 10 6.81 -11.21 7.18
C ARG A 10 6.55 -11.50 8.66
N TYR A 11 5.82 -12.58 8.93
CA TYR A 11 5.37 -12.98 10.27
C TYR A 11 4.49 -11.95 10.99
N ARG A 12 3.80 -11.05 10.26
CA ARG A 12 2.96 -10.00 10.86
C ARG A 12 3.68 -9.16 11.91
N ARG A 13 4.96 -8.90 11.67
CA ARG A 13 5.75 -8.03 12.54
C ARG A 13 5.22 -6.60 12.42
N GLN A 14 5.00 -5.96 13.55
CA GLN A 14 4.49 -4.59 13.65
C GLN A 14 5.62 -3.59 13.40
N ILE A 15 6.06 -3.47 12.14
CA ILE A 15 7.22 -2.66 11.74
C ILE A 15 6.84 -1.43 10.91
N PHE A 16 5.58 -1.31 10.50
CA PHE A 16 5.09 -0.11 9.83
C PHE A 16 4.75 0.94 10.88
N ASP A 17 5.55 1.99 10.91
CA ASP A 17 5.20 3.25 11.53
C ASP A 17 4.64 4.23 10.48
N HIS A 18 4.30 5.44 10.91
CA HIS A 18 3.73 6.45 10.03
C HIS A 18 4.66 6.79 8.84
N ASP A 19 5.97 6.91 9.09
CA ASP A 19 6.95 7.24 8.05
C ASP A 19 7.10 6.09 7.04
N ALA A 20 7.10 4.84 7.50
CA ALA A 20 7.09 3.67 6.62
C ALA A 20 5.83 3.62 5.73
N THR A 21 4.66 3.89 6.30
CA THR A 21 3.39 3.89 5.57
C THR A 21 3.35 4.99 4.49
N GLU A 22 3.82 6.20 4.80
CA GLU A 22 3.85 7.29 3.81
C GLU A 22 4.89 7.05 2.69
N LYS A 23 6.02 6.43 3.01
CA LYS A 23 6.98 5.96 2.00
C LYS A 23 6.36 4.91 1.08
N LEU A 24 5.66 3.93 1.65
CA LEU A 24 4.94 2.91 0.89
C LEU A 24 3.88 3.54 -0.01
N ARG A 25 3.10 4.50 0.48
CA ARG A 25 2.14 5.28 -0.33
C ARG A 25 2.81 5.88 -1.55
N THR A 26 3.95 6.52 -1.37
CA THR A 26 4.72 7.11 -2.48
C THR A 26 5.17 6.05 -3.48
N TYR A 27 5.70 4.92 -3.01
CA TYR A 27 6.14 3.84 -3.90
C TYR A 27 4.99 3.20 -4.68
N PHE A 28 3.88 2.90 -4.01
CA PHE A 28 2.71 2.30 -4.67
C PHE A 28 2.07 3.25 -5.67
N SER A 29 1.96 4.55 -5.37
CA SER A 29 1.50 5.56 -6.33
C SER A 29 2.38 5.59 -7.59
N ASN A 30 3.70 5.58 -7.42
CA ASN A 30 4.64 5.58 -8.55
C ASN A 30 4.54 4.32 -9.40
N VAL A 31 4.39 3.15 -8.75
CA VAL A 31 4.22 1.87 -9.46
C VAL A 31 2.88 1.86 -10.21
N CYS A 32 1.77 2.25 -9.57
CA CYS A 32 0.47 2.32 -10.24
C CYS A 32 0.53 3.23 -11.46
N ALA A 33 1.10 4.44 -11.32
CA ALA A 33 1.27 5.37 -12.44
C ALA A 33 2.11 4.78 -13.58
N TYR A 34 3.18 4.03 -13.28
CA TYR A 34 4.00 3.35 -14.29
C TYR A 34 3.22 2.28 -15.06
N PHE A 35 2.26 1.62 -14.41
CA PHE A 35 1.40 0.60 -15.01
C PHE A 35 0.08 1.15 -15.57
N GLU A 36 -0.08 2.48 -15.66
CA GLU A 36 -1.32 3.14 -16.08
C GLU A 36 -2.54 2.75 -15.21
N ALA A 37 -2.29 2.48 -13.93
CA ALA A 37 -3.30 2.20 -12.91
C ALA A 37 -3.44 3.38 -11.93
N GLU A 38 -4.59 3.49 -11.28
CA GLU A 38 -4.86 4.55 -10.31
C GLU A 38 -4.95 3.97 -8.89
N LEU A 39 -4.05 4.39 -8.00
CA LEU A 39 -4.18 4.13 -6.57
C LEU A 39 -5.22 5.07 -5.97
N VAL A 40 -6.40 4.54 -5.68
CA VAL A 40 -7.54 5.32 -5.16
C VAL A 40 -7.40 5.58 -3.67
N GLU A 41 -7.03 4.54 -2.93
CA GLU A 41 -6.95 4.59 -1.48
C GLU A 41 -5.82 3.70 -1.00
N MET A 42 -5.16 4.12 0.08
CA MET A 42 -4.24 3.27 0.81
C MET A 42 -4.28 3.62 2.28
N ASP A 43 -4.42 2.59 3.11
CA ASP A 43 -4.35 2.65 4.57
C ASP A 43 -3.37 1.59 5.10
N GLY A 44 -2.91 1.79 6.33
CA GLY A 44 -1.89 0.94 6.93
C GLY A 44 -2.13 0.70 8.41
N GLU A 45 -1.97 -0.56 8.80
CA GLU A 45 -1.84 -1.02 10.18
C GLU A 45 -0.36 -1.40 10.43
N PRO A 46 0.07 -1.56 11.69
CA PRO A 46 1.48 -1.78 11.99
C PRO A 46 2.13 -2.99 11.28
N ASP A 47 1.35 -3.98 10.85
CA ASP A 47 1.82 -5.20 10.19
C ASP A 47 1.31 -5.40 8.76
N HIS A 48 0.48 -4.51 8.21
CA HIS A 48 -0.04 -4.64 6.84
C HIS A 48 -0.56 -3.33 6.25
N VAL A 49 -0.65 -3.28 4.92
CA VAL A 49 -1.25 -2.15 4.19
C VAL A 49 -2.31 -2.64 3.22
N HIS A 50 -3.38 -1.87 3.10
CA HIS A 50 -4.52 -2.07 2.22
C HIS A 50 -4.45 -1.07 1.07
N LEU A 51 -4.64 -1.52 -0.16
CA LEU A 51 -4.66 -0.68 -1.36
C LEU A 51 -5.93 -0.93 -2.16
N LEU A 52 -6.59 0.14 -2.58
CA LEU A 52 -7.66 0.11 -3.58
C LEU A 52 -7.13 0.69 -4.89
N ILE A 53 -7.19 -0.09 -5.97
CA ILE A 53 -6.67 0.28 -7.30
C ILE A 53 -7.78 0.17 -8.36
N ASN A 54 -7.83 1.13 -9.30
CA ASN A 54 -8.70 1.13 -10.49
C ASN A 54 -7.96 0.67 -11.75
#